data_AF-A0A554G0E5-F1
#
_entry.id   AF-A0A554G0E5-F1
#
_cell.length_a   1.000
_cell.length_b   1.000
_cell.length_c   1.000
_cell.angle_alpha   90.00
_cell.angle_beta   90.00
_cell.angle_gamma   90.00
#
_symmetry.space_group_name_H-M   'P 1'
#
loop_
_entity.id
_entity.type
_entity.pdbx_description
1 polymer ?
#
loop_
_entity_poly.entity_id
_entity_poly.type
_entity_poly.pdbx_seq_one_letter_code
_entity_poly.pdbx_strand_id
1 'polypeptide(L)'
;MPTFPQGAVDVVDSASAEAATRGLEAAPEWAVDLEADAMHAFRARLCFLQLGTDTDIFLFDTLQPGVDPRLLSPGMEDPARTKYFHAAQGDLQFLAEAGVRVRGLFDTHRAVTLLGWPKVGLADLARERLGVELPKEHQQSDFALRPLPPGMRDYIANDVRYLCELGRQVRDACREADILEEVLLDCDRMCAEAEARPEVGAEYKPKLSRSGLSQTQYALAHAIAQGLHKLRLEWAEKDNVPMGRMLSNMAITDLAMKQPDTHKDLARAAGVRGAVVRAHGDALLALIREQQQKAARGELDLDREPKGPRDPHRRKREDALKAFRVEQATARKVTPSVVLTNPLMDALASKPPASVEELAQLPYLGAKRVQLYGEKLVELLKAFPVLGS
;
A
#
# COMPACT_ATOMS: atom_id res chain seq x y z
N MET A 1 -15.04 14.98 29.11
CA MET A 1 -14.65 15.06 27.69
C MET A 1 -13.16 14.81 27.62
N PRO A 2 -12.66 14.03 26.65
CA PRO A 2 -11.22 13.87 26.47
C PRO A 2 -10.59 15.26 26.22
N THR A 3 -9.43 15.48 26.83
CA THR A 3 -8.59 16.66 26.58
C THR A 3 -7.54 16.27 25.56
N PHE A 4 -7.38 17.08 24.51
CA PHE A 4 -6.40 16.86 23.46
C PHE A 4 -5.24 17.85 23.58
N PRO A 5 -4.03 17.48 23.15
CA PRO A 5 -2.90 18.41 23.09
C PRO A 5 -3.31 19.70 22.35
N GLN A 6 -2.83 20.87 22.79
CA GLN A 6 -3.20 22.19 22.21
C GLN A 6 -2.10 22.79 21.32
N GLY A 7 -1.01 22.07 21.09
CA GLY A 7 0.11 22.50 20.26
C GLY A 7 0.84 21.32 19.66
N ALA A 8 2.02 21.60 19.10
CA ALA A 8 2.98 20.61 18.66
C ALA A 8 4.39 21.16 18.88
N VAL A 9 5.36 20.28 19.13
CA VAL A 9 6.77 20.59 19.29
C VAL A 9 7.48 20.28 17.98
N ASP A 10 8.15 21.27 17.41
CA ASP A 10 8.93 21.10 16.17
C ASP A 10 10.29 20.48 16.53
N VAL A 11 10.58 19.33 15.95
CA VAL A 11 11.82 18.58 16.16
C VAL A 11 12.68 18.75 14.91
N VAL A 12 13.71 19.60 15.02
CA VAL A 12 14.47 20.14 13.88
C VAL A 12 15.99 19.97 14.02
N ASP A 13 16.45 19.36 15.11
CA ASP A 13 17.85 19.04 15.35
C ASP A 13 17.98 17.79 16.25
N SER A 14 19.21 17.31 16.47
CA SER A 14 19.46 16.12 17.28
C SER A 14 19.04 16.29 18.74
N ALA A 15 19.22 17.48 19.33
CA ALA A 15 18.90 17.72 20.74
C ALA A 15 17.39 17.67 21.01
N SER A 16 16.60 18.31 20.14
CA SER A 16 15.14 18.25 20.16
C SER A 16 14.63 16.84 19.85
N ALA A 17 15.30 16.10 18.95
CA ALA A 17 14.93 14.71 18.63
C ALA A 17 15.12 13.78 19.85
N GLU A 18 16.27 13.85 20.52
CA GLU A 18 16.51 13.06 21.73
C GLU A 18 15.52 13.42 22.86
N ALA A 19 15.20 14.71 23.03
CA ALA A 19 14.24 15.15 24.03
C ALA A 19 12.83 14.65 23.73
N ALA A 20 12.39 14.71 22.47
CA ALA A 20 11.11 14.19 22.02
C ALA A 20 11.01 12.67 22.22
N THR A 21 12.04 11.91 21.85
CA THR A 21 12.08 10.46 22.07
C THR A 21 11.92 10.10 23.55
N ARG A 22 12.60 10.79 24.46
CA ARG A 22 12.42 10.58 25.92
C ARG A 22 11.00 10.91 26.37
N GLY A 23 10.38 11.94 25.82
CA GLY A 23 8.98 12.28 26.11
C GLY A 23 8.01 11.18 25.67
N LEU A 24 8.30 10.51 24.55
CA LEU A 24 7.49 9.44 23.99
C LEU A 24 7.61 8.11 24.74
N GLU A 25 8.77 7.80 25.35
CA GLU A 25 9.05 6.52 26.02
C GLU A 25 8.02 6.15 27.10
N ALA A 26 7.49 7.15 27.82
CA ALA A 26 6.52 6.95 28.90
C ALA A 26 5.11 6.60 28.40
N ALA A 27 4.77 6.89 27.14
CA ALA A 27 3.40 6.77 26.62
C ALA A 27 3.14 5.39 26.00
N PRO A 28 2.22 4.57 26.54
CA PRO A 28 1.96 3.21 26.05
C PRO A 28 1.30 3.15 24.65
N GLU A 29 0.81 4.28 24.18
CA GLU A 29 0.08 4.40 22.91
C GLU A 29 0.58 5.64 22.19
N TRP A 30 0.94 5.47 20.91
CA TRP A 30 1.40 6.54 20.03
C TRP A 30 0.45 6.66 18.84
N ALA A 31 0.03 7.87 18.50
CA ALA A 31 -0.49 8.21 17.20
C ALA A 31 0.68 8.49 16.27
N VAL A 32 0.65 7.95 15.05
CA VAL A 32 1.73 8.14 14.09
C VAL A 32 1.15 8.44 12.72
N ASP A 33 1.72 9.44 12.06
CA ASP A 33 1.44 9.80 10.68
C ASP A 33 2.74 10.24 10.00
N LEU A 34 2.74 10.31 8.67
CA LEU A 34 3.91 10.72 7.88
C LEU A 34 3.52 11.66 6.74
N GLU A 35 4.43 12.56 6.38
CA GLU A 35 4.34 13.31 5.13
C GLU A 35 5.54 13.05 4.24
N ALA A 36 5.27 12.82 2.95
CA ALA A 36 6.29 12.62 1.92
C ALA A 36 6.02 13.47 0.68
N ASP A 37 7.09 13.86 -0.03
CA ASP A 37 6.98 14.63 -1.29
C ASP A 37 6.71 13.74 -2.52
N ALA A 38 6.06 12.59 -2.33
CA ALA A 38 5.85 11.57 -3.37
C ALA A 38 5.04 12.06 -4.58
N MET A 39 4.24 13.11 -4.41
CA MET A 39 3.51 13.74 -5.51
C MET A 39 4.38 14.71 -6.32
N HIS A 40 5.60 15.01 -5.86
CA HIS A 40 6.45 16.08 -6.38
C HIS A 40 7.84 15.60 -6.82
N ALA A 41 8.37 14.50 -6.27
CA ALA A 41 9.69 13.96 -6.59
C ALA A 41 9.66 12.54 -7.20
N PHE A 42 10.75 12.14 -7.87
CA PHE A 42 10.90 10.76 -8.38
C PHE A 42 11.22 9.78 -7.27
N ARG A 43 12.20 10.12 -6.44
CA ARG A 43 12.52 9.43 -5.18
C ARG A 43 11.88 10.23 -4.07
N ALA A 44 10.69 9.80 -3.67
CA ALA A 44 9.96 10.42 -2.58
C ALA A 44 10.81 10.40 -1.30
N ARG A 45 10.86 11.53 -0.62
CA ARG A 45 11.54 11.69 0.66
C ARG A 45 10.50 11.74 1.75
N LEU A 46 10.75 11.02 2.83
CA LEU A 46 10.08 11.27 4.09
C LEU A 46 10.43 12.70 4.53
N CYS A 47 9.43 13.56 4.61
CA CYS A 47 9.58 14.98 4.93
C CYS A 47 9.26 15.28 6.40
N PHE A 48 8.21 14.64 6.92
CA PHE A 48 7.86 14.70 8.34
C PHE A 48 7.41 13.34 8.85
N LEU A 49 7.71 13.10 10.12
CA LEU A 49 7.14 12.01 10.91
C LEU A 49 6.46 12.63 12.13
N GLN A 50 5.14 12.49 12.23
CA GLN A 50 4.38 13.04 13.34
C GLN A 50 4.13 11.96 14.39
N LEU A 51 4.38 12.28 15.66
CA LEU A 51 4.02 11.40 16.78
C LEU A 51 3.17 12.16 17.79
N GLY A 52 2.02 11.58 18.15
CA GLY A 52 1.11 12.08 19.16
C GLY A 52 0.97 11.12 20.34
N THR A 53 0.83 11.68 21.53
CA THR A 53 0.36 10.98 22.74
C THR A 53 -0.92 11.67 23.24
N ASP A 54 -1.43 11.30 24.42
CA ASP A 54 -2.55 12.03 25.03
C ASP A 54 -2.18 13.46 25.42
N THR A 55 -0.89 13.75 25.62
CA THR A 55 -0.41 15.03 26.18
C THR A 55 0.37 15.86 25.18
N ASP A 56 1.12 15.21 24.29
CA ASP A 56 2.14 15.86 23.47
C ASP A 56 2.03 15.48 22.00
N ILE A 57 2.47 16.37 21.12
CA ILE A 57 2.63 16.12 19.69
C ILE A 57 4.02 16.59 19.29
N PHE A 58 4.73 15.76 18.55
CA PHE A 58 6.07 16.02 18.04
C PHE A 58 6.07 15.91 16.51
N LEU A 59 6.64 16.91 15.85
CA LEU A 59 6.76 16.97 14.39
C LEU A 59 8.24 16.82 14.02
N PHE A 60 8.67 15.61 13.71
CA PHE A 60 10.05 15.33 13.31
C PHE A 60 10.26 15.75 11.86
N ASP A 61 11.03 16.82 11.65
CA ASP A 61 11.44 17.29 10.33
C ASP A 61 12.63 16.44 9.84
N THR A 62 12.35 15.35 9.14
CA THR A 62 13.33 14.35 8.70
C THR A 62 14.24 14.85 7.56
N LEU A 63 14.00 16.06 7.05
CA LEU A 63 14.90 16.72 6.10
C LEU A 63 16.01 17.51 6.81
N GLN A 64 15.87 17.80 8.11
CA GLN A 64 16.88 18.52 8.86
C GLN A 64 18.07 17.62 9.21
N PRO A 65 19.31 18.13 9.11
CA PRO A 65 20.48 17.40 9.59
C PRO A 65 20.33 17.05 11.07
N GLY A 66 20.48 15.77 11.40
CA GLY A 66 20.46 15.29 12.78
C GLY A 66 19.09 14.84 13.31
N VAL A 67 18.02 14.95 12.52
CA VAL A 67 16.70 14.37 12.82
C VAL A 67 16.60 13.01 12.13
N ASP A 68 17.07 11.97 12.81
CA ASP A 68 17.10 10.60 12.27
C ASP A 68 15.89 9.78 12.80
N PRO A 69 14.97 9.32 11.92
CA PRO A 69 13.82 8.51 12.32
C PRO A 69 14.19 7.24 13.11
N ARG A 70 15.40 6.70 12.91
CA ARG A 70 15.88 5.49 13.60
C ARG A 70 16.00 5.66 15.12
N LEU A 71 16.05 6.90 15.61
CA LEU A 71 15.99 7.18 17.05
C LEU A 71 14.68 6.69 17.69
N LEU A 72 13.62 6.50 16.89
CA LEU A 72 12.31 6.05 17.36
C LEU A 72 12.14 4.53 17.28
N SER A 73 13.07 3.80 16.65
CA SER A 73 13.01 2.34 16.50
C SER A 73 12.71 1.61 17.81
N PRO A 74 13.34 1.92 18.97
CA PRO A 74 13.05 1.21 20.21
C PRO A 74 11.57 1.21 20.60
N GLY A 75 10.82 2.30 20.36
CA GLY A 75 9.39 2.35 20.65
C GLY A 75 8.48 1.94 19.50
N MET A 76 8.89 2.19 18.25
CA MET A 76 8.16 1.75 17.05
C MET A 76 8.15 0.21 16.94
N GLU A 77 9.24 -0.44 17.34
CA GLU A 77 9.44 -1.89 17.27
C GLU A 77 8.96 -2.64 18.52
N ASP A 78 8.58 -1.92 19.59
CA ASP A 78 8.06 -2.51 20.82
C ASP A 78 6.60 -3.00 20.63
N PRO A 79 6.32 -4.32 20.61
CA PRO A 79 4.96 -4.83 20.41
C PRO A 79 4.04 -4.56 21.60
N ALA A 80 4.56 -4.23 22.79
CA ALA A 80 3.74 -3.89 23.95
C ALA A 80 3.14 -2.47 23.84
N ARG A 81 3.71 -1.64 22.97
CA ARG A 81 3.25 -0.28 22.70
C ARG A 81 2.33 -0.28 21.47
N THR A 82 1.13 0.26 21.62
CA THR A 82 0.22 0.38 20.47
C THR A 82 0.63 1.58 19.62
N LYS A 83 0.85 1.37 18.32
CA LYS A 83 0.99 2.47 17.36
C LYS A 83 -0.29 2.58 16.54
N TYR A 84 -1.05 3.63 16.78
CA TYR A 84 -2.23 3.99 16.01
C TYR A 84 -1.83 4.73 14.76
N PHE A 85 -2.25 4.20 13.62
CA PHE A 85 -2.15 4.83 12.31
C PHE A 85 -3.54 4.95 11.68
N HIS A 86 -3.63 5.74 10.61
CA HIS A 86 -4.81 5.77 9.74
C HIS A 86 -4.40 5.55 8.29
N ALA A 87 -4.70 4.37 7.73
CA ALA A 87 -4.33 3.99 6.36
C ALA A 87 -2.80 3.86 6.14
N ALA A 88 -2.14 3.15 7.05
CA ALA A 88 -0.69 3.05 7.25
C ALA A 88 0.12 2.43 6.09
N GLN A 89 -0.54 1.93 5.03
CA GLN A 89 0.13 1.08 4.04
C GLN A 89 1.29 1.80 3.30
N GLY A 90 1.14 3.10 3.03
CA GLY A 90 2.20 3.93 2.45
C GLY A 90 3.28 4.26 3.48
N ASP A 91 2.84 4.68 4.66
CA ASP A 91 3.71 5.10 5.77
C ASP A 91 4.69 4.02 6.20
N LEU A 92 4.20 2.78 6.34
CA LEU A 92 5.02 1.62 6.68
C LEU A 92 6.15 1.38 5.67
N GLN A 93 5.92 1.68 4.38
CA GLN A 93 6.97 1.57 3.36
C GLN A 93 8.03 2.66 3.55
N PHE A 94 7.61 3.91 3.77
CA PHE A 94 8.56 5.01 4.04
C PHE A 94 9.37 4.77 5.32
N LEU A 95 8.74 4.29 6.40
CA LEU A 95 9.44 3.91 7.62
C LEU A 95 10.43 2.76 7.35
N ALA A 96 10.01 1.75 6.59
CA ALA A 96 10.89 0.63 6.27
C ALA A 96 12.11 1.05 5.44
N GLU A 97 11.93 1.95 4.47
CA GLU A 97 13.01 2.55 3.68
C GLU A 97 13.93 3.43 4.55
N ALA A 98 13.38 4.12 5.55
CA ALA A 98 14.14 4.88 6.55
C ALA A 98 14.81 4.01 7.62
N GLY A 99 14.65 2.67 7.56
CA GLY A 99 15.27 1.73 8.49
C GLY A 99 14.52 1.58 9.83
N VAL A 100 13.26 2.01 9.92
CA VAL A 100 12.40 1.87 11.10
C VAL A 100 11.38 0.75 10.85
N ARG A 101 11.27 -0.21 11.78
CA ARG A 101 10.22 -1.24 11.73
C ARG A 101 9.08 -0.88 12.69
N VAL A 102 7.89 -1.42 12.41
CA VAL A 102 6.70 -1.19 13.24
C VAL A 102 6.15 -2.52 13.75
N ARG A 103 5.96 -2.63 15.05
CA ARG A 103 5.27 -3.75 15.74
C ARG A 103 4.13 -3.18 16.58
N GLY A 104 3.11 -3.95 16.93
CA GLY A 104 1.98 -3.41 17.72
C GLY A 104 1.17 -2.33 16.97
N LEU A 105 1.06 -2.46 15.64
CA LEU A 105 0.27 -1.58 14.79
C LEU A 105 -1.23 -1.79 15.05
N PHE A 106 -1.98 -0.68 15.15
CA PHE A 106 -3.43 -0.66 14.98
C PHE A 106 -3.81 0.38 13.92
N ASP A 107 -4.17 -0.09 12.73
CA ASP A 107 -4.63 0.77 11.64
C ASP A 107 -6.14 1.00 11.74
N THR A 108 -6.52 2.23 12.08
CA THR A 108 -7.92 2.63 12.26
C THR A 108 -8.72 2.56 10.97
N HIS A 109 -8.14 2.91 9.82
CA HIS A 109 -8.81 2.82 8.51
C HIS A 109 -9.10 1.35 8.15
N ARG A 110 -8.11 0.46 8.36
CA ARG A 110 -8.29 -0.99 8.16
C ARG A 110 -9.41 -1.52 9.06
N ALA A 111 -9.39 -1.14 10.33
CA ALA A 111 -10.37 -1.57 11.33
C ALA A 111 -11.80 -1.15 10.94
N VAL A 112 -12.03 0.13 10.64
CA VAL A 112 -13.37 0.62 10.26
C VAL A 112 -13.85 0.05 8.92
N THR A 113 -12.93 -0.23 8.00
CA THR A 113 -13.24 -0.95 6.75
C THR A 113 -13.75 -2.36 7.06
N LEU A 114 -13.10 -3.08 7.98
CA LEU A 114 -13.53 -4.43 8.36
C LEU A 114 -14.83 -4.43 9.18
N LEU A 115 -15.06 -3.39 9.98
CA LEU A 115 -16.34 -3.13 10.64
C LEU A 115 -17.48 -2.79 9.66
N GLY A 116 -17.16 -2.48 8.40
CA GLY A 116 -18.14 -2.12 7.38
C GLY A 116 -18.74 -0.72 7.58
N TRP A 117 -18.01 0.20 8.21
CA TRP A 117 -18.49 1.57 8.37
C TRP A 117 -18.56 2.29 7.02
N PRO A 118 -19.60 3.12 6.78
CA PRO A 118 -19.80 3.77 5.48
C PRO A 118 -18.78 4.87 5.20
N LYS A 119 -18.30 5.56 6.25
CA LYS A 119 -17.25 6.57 6.17
C LYS A 119 -16.03 6.08 6.92
N VAL A 120 -14.89 6.13 6.24
CA VAL A 120 -13.67 5.48 6.71
C VAL A 120 -12.48 6.44 6.82
N GLY A 121 -12.61 7.68 6.34
CA GLY A 121 -11.51 8.66 6.39
C GLY A 121 -11.38 9.32 7.77
N LEU A 122 -10.16 9.70 8.14
CA LEU A 122 -9.84 10.28 9.45
C LEU A 122 -10.72 11.47 9.83
N ALA A 123 -10.90 12.43 8.91
CA ALA A 123 -11.76 13.59 9.11
C ALA A 123 -13.24 13.24 9.34
N ASP A 124 -13.71 12.11 8.78
CA ASP A 124 -15.07 11.63 9.04
C ASP A 124 -15.16 10.96 10.42
N LEU A 125 -14.14 10.19 10.81
CA LEU A 125 -14.07 9.58 12.13
C LEU A 125 -14.00 10.65 13.25
N ALA A 126 -13.14 11.67 13.09
CA ALA A 126 -13.04 12.79 14.02
C ALA A 126 -14.38 13.52 14.21
N ARG A 127 -15.10 13.77 13.09
CA ARG A 127 -16.41 14.43 13.13
C ARG A 127 -17.47 13.59 13.81
N GLU A 128 -17.60 12.31 13.41
CA GLU A 128 -18.68 11.45 13.89
C GLU A 128 -18.48 10.96 15.33
N ARG A 129 -17.22 10.78 15.75
CA ARG A 129 -16.89 10.22 17.07
C ARG A 129 -16.56 11.27 18.12
N LEU A 130 -15.94 12.37 17.70
CA LEU A 130 -15.46 13.40 18.63
C LEU A 130 -16.15 14.76 18.43
N GLY A 131 -16.95 14.91 17.37
CA GLY A 131 -17.58 16.20 17.04
C GLY A 131 -16.57 17.26 16.56
N VAL A 132 -15.39 16.83 16.09
CA VAL A 132 -14.30 17.73 15.66
C VAL A 132 -14.26 17.80 14.13
N GLU A 133 -14.18 19.01 13.58
CA GLU A 133 -13.94 19.21 12.15
C GLU A 133 -12.44 19.34 11.86
N LEU A 134 -11.92 18.41 11.05
CA LEU A 134 -10.57 18.50 10.52
C LEU A 134 -10.59 19.19 9.15
N PRO A 135 -9.85 20.30 8.97
CA PRO A 135 -9.66 20.90 7.66
C PRO A 135 -9.01 19.90 6.70
N LYS A 136 -9.49 19.84 5.45
CA LYS A 136 -8.88 19.02 4.38
C LYS A 136 -7.87 19.79 3.53
N GLU A 137 -7.63 21.04 3.90
CA GLU A 137 -6.67 21.90 3.24
C GLU A 137 -5.27 21.34 3.50
N HIS A 138 -4.43 21.30 2.46
CA HIS A 138 -3.03 20.86 2.49
C HIS A 138 -2.68 19.40 2.18
N GLN A 139 -3.65 18.47 2.03
CA GLN A 139 -3.38 17.05 1.71
C GLN A 139 -2.49 16.81 0.45
N GLN A 140 -2.46 17.74 -0.50
CA GLN A 140 -1.65 17.65 -1.73
C GLN A 140 -0.50 18.66 -1.80
N SER A 141 -0.18 19.32 -0.67
CA SER A 141 0.87 20.33 -0.62
C SER A 141 2.26 19.73 -0.78
N ASP A 142 3.25 20.58 -1.01
CA ASP A 142 4.65 20.17 -1.01
C ASP A 142 5.23 20.28 0.41
N PHE A 143 5.28 19.16 1.13
CA PHE A 143 5.82 19.10 2.48
C PHE A 143 7.36 19.17 2.55
N ALA A 144 8.06 19.29 1.42
CA ALA A 144 9.49 19.60 1.39
C ALA A 144 9.79 21.09 1.57
N LEU A 145 8.78 21.97 1.54
CA LEU A 145 8.96 23.42 1.70
C LEU A 145 9.53 23.78 3.09
N ARG A 146 10.53 24.66 3.12
CA ARG A 146 11.12 25.19 4.37
C ARG A 146 11.24 26.73 4.33
N PRO A 147 10.84 27.45 5.41
CA PRO A 147 10.15 26.92 6.60
C PRO A 147 8.75 26.39 6.25
N LEU A 148 8.25 25.42 7.04
CA LEU A 148 6.91 24.87 6.82
C LEU A 148 5.84 25.94 7.12
N PRO A 149 4.91 26.24 6.20
CA PRO A 149 3.86 27.21 6.44
C PRO A 149 2.98 26.84 7.67
N PRO A 150 2.51 27.81 8.46
CA PRO A 150 1.72 27.53 9.67
C PRO A 150 0.48 26.65 9.44
N GLY A 151 -0.27 26.88 8.35
CA GLY A 151 -1.44 26.06 8.02
C GLY A 151 -1.10 24.60 7.71
N MET A 152 0.05 24.34 7.07
CA MET A 152 0.54 22.99 6.82
C MET A 152 1.02 22.31 8.12
N ARG A 153 1.66 23.09 9.00
CA ARG A 153 2.10 22.62 10.32
C ARG A 153 0.91 22.20 11.19
N ASP A 154 -0.16 23.00 11.21
CA ASP A 154 -1.37 22.69 11.97
C ASP A 154 -2.11 21.49 11.37
N TYR A 155 -2.14 21.37 10.05
CA TYR A 155 -2.68 20.21 9.35
C TYR A 155 -2.01 18.90 9.81
N ILE A 156 -0.68 18.80 9.69
CA ILE A 156 0.04 17.56 10.05
C ILE A 156 -0.02 17.25 11.55
N ALA A 157 -0.12 18.27 12.41
CA ALA A 157 -0.33 18.04 13.84
C ALA A 157 -1.72 17.44 14.12
N ASN A 158 -2.74 17.83 13.35
CA ASN A 158 -4.11 17.36 13.54
C ASN A 158 -4.33 15.92 13.11
N ASP A 159 -3.52 15.39 12.17
CA ASP A 159 -3.61 13.99 11.75
C ASP A 159 -3.27 13.01 12.87
N VAL A 160 -2.45 13.42 13.85
CA VAL A 160 -2.13 12.61 15.04
C VAL A 160 -2.86 13.06 16.31
N ARG A 161 -3.30 14.32 16.40
CA ARG A 161 -3.88 14.93 17.63
C ARG A 161 -5.01 14.12 18.26
N TYR A 162 -5.86 13.52 17.43
CA TYR A 162 -7.06 12.81 17.87
C TYR A 162 -6.95 11.29 17.72
N LEU A 163 -5.86 10.81 17.12
CA LEU A 163 -5.78 9.46 16.58
C LEU A 163 -5.65 8.39 17.68
N CYS A 164 -5.03 8.69 18.83
CA CYS A 164 -5.05 7.79 19.98
C CYS A 164 -6.48 7.53 20.48
N GLU A 165 -7.27 8.58 20.70
CA GLU A 165 -8.64 8.46 21.18
C GLU A 165 -9.56 7.78 20.14
N LEU A 166 -9.46 8.18 18.87
CA LEU A 166 -10.16 7.49 17.78
C LEU A 166 -9.76 6.02 17.70
N GLY A 167 -8.47 5.73 17.84
CA GLY A 167 -7.91 4.41 17.85
C GLY A 167 -8.47 3.53 18.95
N ARG A 168 -8.61 4.05 20.17
CA ARG A 168 -9.25 3.35 21.30
C ARG A 168 -10.71 3.03 21.00
N GLN A 169 -11.50 4.01 20.57
CA GLN A 169 -12.92 3.80 20.27
C GLN A 169 -13.14 2.80 19.13
N VAL A 170 -12.33 2.86 18.08
CA VAL A 170 -12.38 1.90 16.97
C VAL A 170 -11.96 0.51 17.43
N ARG A 171 -10.91 0.40 18.26
CA ARG A 171 -10.46 -0.87 18.84
C ARG A 171 -11.54 -1.51 19.72
N ASP A 172 -12.25 -0.71 20.52
CA ASP A 172 -13.37 -1.19 21.33
C ASP A 172 -14.54 -1.65 20.46
N ALA A 173 -14.89 -0.91 19.41
CA ALA A 173 -15.89 -1.36 18.44
C ALA A 173 -15.50 -2.68 17.75
N CYS A 174 -14.20 -2.90 17.47
CA CYS A 174 -13.71 -4.19 16.96
C CYS A 174 -13.83 -5.32 17.98
N ARG A 175 -13.71 -5.04 19.28
CA ARG A 175 -13.94 -6.03 20.34
C ARG A 175 -15.41 -6.40 20.44
N GLU A 176 -16.29 -5.40 20.45
CA GLU A 176 -17.75 -5.60 20.50
C GLU A 176 -18.28 -6.38 19.29
N ALA A 177 -17.74 -6.10 18.10
CA ALA A 177 -18.06 -6.81 16.88
C ALA A 177 -17.38 -8.18 16.76
N ASP A 178 -16.55 -8.57 17.73
CA ASP A 178 -15.73 -9.78 17.71
C ASP A 178 -14.95 -9.93 16.39
N ILE A 179 -14.15 -8.91 16.04
CA ILE A 179 -13.25 -8.92 14.87
C ILE A 179 -11.82 -8.43 15.19
N LEU A 180 -11.51 -8.12 16.45
CA LEU A 180 -10.23 -7.50 16.82
C LEU A 180 -9.03 -8.37 16.42
N GLU A 181 -9.08 -9.69 16.64
CA GLU A 181 -8.00 -10.60 16.23
C GLU A 181 -7.75 -10.52 14.72
N GLU A 182 -8.81 -10.56 13.91
CA GLU A 182 -8.71 -10.46 12.46
C GLU A 182 -8.10 -9.12 12.01
N VAL A 183 -8.41 -8.02 12.69
CA VAL A 183 -7.84 -6.69 12.44
C VAL A 183 -6.34 -6.66 12.78
N LEU A 184 -5.96 -7.19 13.94
CA LEU A 184 -4.56 -7.21 14.39
C LEU A 184 -3.69 -8.08 13.47
N LEU A 185 -4.19 -9.23 13.02
CA LEU A 185 -3.50 -10.07 12.04
C LEU A 185 -3.29 -9.36 10.70
N ASP A 186 -4.27 -8.54 10.27
CA ASP A 186 -4.13 -7.72 9.07
C ASP A 186 -3.09 -6.61 9.26
N CYS A 187 -3.01 -6.01 10.45
CA CYS A 187 -1.99 -5.02 10.79
C CYS A 187 -0.59 -5.64 10.82
N ASP A 188 -0.42 -6.80 11.45
CA ASP A 188 0.87 -7.52 11.47
C ASP A 188 1.32 -7.91 10.05
N ARG A 189 0.39 -8.34 9.21
CA ARG A 189 0.65 -8.61 7.79
C ARG A 189 1.11 -7.35 7.06
N MET A 190 0.47 -6.21 7.28
CA MET A 190 0.84 -4.94 6.67
C MET A 190 2.27 -4.53 7.05
N CYS A 191 2.67 -4.69 8.32
CA CYS A 191 4.05 -4.46 8.75
C CYS A 191 5.03 -5.39 8.03
N ALA A 192 4.77 -6.70 8.01
CA ALA A 192 5.65 -7.66 7.35
C ALA A 192 5.77 -7.45 5.84
N GLU A 193 4.67 -7.08 5.17
CA GLU A 193 4.67 -6.76 3.74
C GLU A 193 5.52 -5.52 3.43
N ALA A 194 5.53 -4.52 4.31
CA ALA A 194 6.39 -3.35 4.16
C ALA A 194 7.87 -3.71 4.32
N GLU A 195 8.21 -4.63 5.24
CA GLU A 195 9.57 -5.11 5.44
C GLU A 195 10.09 -6.00 4.31
N ALA A 196 9.21 -6.87 3.81
CA ALA A 196 9.52 -7.82 2.76
C ALA A 196 9.60 -7.17 1.37
N ARG A 197 9.40 -5.85 1.26
CA ARG A 197 9.67 -5.08 0.05
C ARG A 197 11.07 -4.46 0.10
N PRO A 198 12.14 -5.16 -0.33
CA PRO A 198 13.39 -4.52 -0.66
C PRO A 198 13.35 -3.94 -2.09
N GLU A 199 13.82 -2.70 -2.16
CA GLU A 199 14.36 -1.90 -3.27
C GLU A 199 13.55 -1.67 -4.55
N VAL A 200 13.66 -0.42 -5.01
CA VAL A 200 13.42 0.04 -6.38
C VAL A 200 13.99 -0.98 -7.38
N GLY A 201 13.11 -1.74 -8.05
CA GLY A 201 13.54 -2.83 -8.93
C GLY A 201 12.52 -3.95 -9.17
N ALA A 202 11.36 -3.93 -8.48
CA ALA A 202 10.27 -4.87 -8.75
C ALA A 202 9.94 -4.92 -10.25
N GLU A 203 9.90 -6.15 -10.81
CA GLU A 203 9.62 -6.36 -12.22
C GLU A 203 8.28 -5.70 -12.61
N TYR A 204 8.33 -4.77 -13.55
CA TYR A 204 7.13 -4.10 -14.03
C TYR A 204 6.25 -5.10 -14.77
N LYS A 205 5.03 -5.31 -14.27
CA LYS A 205 4.05 -6.21 -14.89
C LYS A 205 2.97 -5.38 -15.59
N PRO A 206 3.10 -5.10 -16.90
CA PRO A 206 2.13 -4.29 -17.61
C PRO A 206 0.80 -5.04 -17.72
N LYS A 207 -0.31 -4.34 -17.45
CA LYS A 207 -1.67 -4.89 -17.58
C LYS A 207 -2.12 -4.82 -19.05
N LEU A 208 -1.61 -5.73 -19.87
CA LEU A 208 -1.94 -5.84 -21.30
C LEU A 208 -3.06 -6.87 -21.52
N SER A 209 -3.99 -6.56 -22.44
CA SER A 209 -5.00 -7.53 -22.88
C SER A 209 -4.36 -8.58 -23.80
N ARG A 210 -4.71 -9.85 -23.60
CA ARG A 210 -4.34 -10.95 -24.51
C ARG A 210 -5.41 -11.24 -25.57
N SER A 211 -6.59 -10.64 -25.44
CA SER A 211 -7.71 -10.98 -26.32
C SER A 211 -7.43 -10.51 -27.75
N GLY A 212 -7.55 -11.43 -28.71
CA GLY A 212 -7.36 -11.13 -30.13
C GLY A 212 -5.92 -10.95 -30.61
N LEU A 213 -4.90 -11.19 -29.76
CA LEU A 213 -3.48 -11.09 -30.14
C LEU A 213 -2.84 -12.46 -30.33
N SER A 214 -2.01 -12.60 -31.36
CA SER A 214 -1.08 -13.73 -31.48
C SER A 214 0.01 -13.66 -30.40
N GLN A 215 0.72 -14.78 -30.18
CA GLN A 215 1.82 -14.84 -29.21
C GLN A 215 2.90 -13.79 -29.53
N THR A 216 3.24 -13.63 -30.81
CA THR A 216 4.22 -12.61 -31.26
C THR A 216 3.71 -11.19 -31.05
N GLN A 217 2.43 -10.91 -31.33
CA GLN A 217 1.86 -9.58 -31.10
C GLN A 217 1.83 -9.23 -29.61
N TYR A 218 1.50 -10.20 -28.77
CA TYR A 218 1.53 -10.02 -27.31
C TYR A 218 2.96 -9.80 -26.79
N ALA A 219 3.92 -10.59 -27.27
CA ALA A 219 5.33 -10.43 -26.92
C ALA A 219 5.87 -9.04 -27.32
N LEU A 220 5.50 -8.56 -28.51
CA LEU A 220 5.86 -7.22 -28.99
C LEU A 220 5.27 -6.12 -28.09
N ALA A 221 3.97 -6.17 -27.80
CA ALA A 221 3.34 -5.21 -26.91
C ALA A 221 4.00 -5.22 -25.52
N HIS A 222 4.33 -6.40 -25.00
CA HIS A 222 5.04 -6.53 -23.73
C HIS A 222 6.44 -5.92 -23.79
N ALA A 223 7.23 -6.19 -24.84
CA ALA A 223 8.56 -5.63 -25.02
C ALA A 223 8.54 -4.10 -25.13
N ILE A 224 7.58 -3.54 -25.87
CA ILE A 224 7.35 -2.10 -25.94
C ILE A 224 7.01 -1.55 -24.55
N ALA A 225 6.08 -2.17 -23.82
CA ALA A 225 5.70 -1.72 -22.48
C ALA A 225 6.88 -1.70 -21.49
N GLN A 226 7.77 -2.70 -21.55
CA GLN A 226 8.99 -2.76 -20.74
C GLN A 226 9.97 -1.64 -21.11
N GLY A 227 10.23 -1.45 -22.40
CA GLY A 227 11.12 -0.39 -22.87
C GLY A 227 10.60 1.01 -22.50
N LEU A 228 9.29 1.24 -22.66
CA LEU A 228 8.64 2.49 -22.28
C LEU A 228 8.72 2.73 -20.78
N HIS A 229 8.56 1.68 -19.97
CA HIS A 229 8.73 1.80 -18.53
C HIS A 229 10.16 2.18 -18.15
N LYS A 230 11.16 1.58 -18.80
CA LYS A 230 12.57 1.91 -18.57
C LYS A 230 12.85 3.38 -18.89
N LEU A 231 12.46 3.85 -20.07
CA LEU A 231 12.59 5.26 -20.46
C LEU A 231 11.86 6.18 -19.48
N ARG A 232 10.65 5.80 -19.04
CA ARG A 232 9.90 6.54 -18.02
C ARG A 232 10.70 6.72 -16.74
N LEU A 233 11.36 5.66 -16.24
CA LEU A 233 12.17 5.74 -15.02
C LEU A 233 13.36 6.69 -15.22
N GLU A 234 14.09 6.53 -16.32
CA GLU A 234 15.25 7.38 -16.66
C GLU A 234 14.88 8.86 -16.73
N TRP A 235 13.80 9.21 -17.45
CA TRP A 235 13.36 10.59 -17.57
C TRP A 235 12.78 11.14 -16.27
N ALA A 236 11.97 10.35 -15.56
CA ALA A 236 11.38 10.76 -14.30
C ALA A 236 12.46 11.04 -13.24
N GLU A 237 13.50 10.21 -13.18
CA GLU A 237 14.66 10.42 -12.31
C GLU A 237 15.44 11.67 -12.69
N LYS A 238 15.76 11.83 -13.98
CA LYS A 238 16.49 12.99 -14.49
C LYS A 238 15.78 14.30 -14.18
N ASP A 239 14.46 14.34 -14.37
CA ASP A 239 13.65 15.53 -14.17
C ASP A 239 13.13 15.65 -12.73
N ASN A 240 13.47 14.70 -11.86
CA ASN A 240 12.98 14.53 -10.49
C ASN A 240 11.46 14.72 -10.34
N VAL A 241 10.69 13.99 -11.15
CA VAL A 241 9.22 13.99 -11.09
C VAL A 241 8.68 12.58 -10.83
N PRO A 242 7.47 12.42 -10.25
CA PRO A 242 6.89 11.10 -10.07
C PRO A 242 6.75 10.37 -11.40
N MET A 243 7.05 9.06 -11.45
CA MET A 243 7.04 8.31 -12.71
C MET A 243 5.70 8.38 -13.46
N GLY A 244 4.58 8.37 -12.74
CA GLY A 244 3.24 8.49 -13.34
C GLY A 244 2.97 9.87 -13.95
N ARG A 245 3.64 10.92 -13.48
CA ARG A 245 3.60 12.28 -14.04
C ARG A 245 4.39 12.35 -15.35
N MET A 246 5.50 11.63 -15.44
CA MET A 246 6.29 11.48 -16.66
C MET A 246 5.53 10.68 -17.73
N LEU A 247 5.13 9.44 -17.42
CA LEU A 247 4.35 8.61 -18.34
C LEU A 247 3.42 7.66 -17.56
N SER A 248 2.10 7.85 -17.70
CA SER A 248 1.13 7.06 -16.92
C SER A 248 1.12 5.58 -17.33
N ASN A 249 0.66 4.68 -16.45
CA ASN A 249 0.46 3.27 -16.80
C ASN A 249 -0.53 3.11 -17.97
N MET A 250 -1.55 3.95 -18.04
CA MET A 250 -2.50 4.00 -19.16
C MET A 250 -1.80 4.34 -20.47
N ALA A 251 -0.91 5.34 -20.47
CA ALA A 251 -0.12 5.71 -21.64
C ALA A 251 0.79 4.57 -22.10
N ILE A 252 1.50 3.91 -21.19
CA ILE A 252 2.35 2.76 -21.54
C ILE A 252 1.51 1.65 -22.18
N THR A 253 0.37 1.28 -21.57
CA THR A 253 -0.53 0.27 -22.11
C THR A 253 -1.05 0.66 -23.49
N ASP A 254 -1.52 1.90 -23.68
CA ASP A 254 -2.10 2.34 -24.95
C ASP A 254 -1.05 2.37 -26.07
N LEU A 255 0.15 2.90 -25.80
CA LEU A 255 1.26 2.94 -26.76
C LEU A 255 1.74 1.54 -27.13
N ALA A 256 1.86 0.63 -26.15
CA ALA A 256 2.23 -0.76 -26.39
C ALA A 256 1.23 -1.50 -27.28
N MET A 257 -0.07 -1.24 -27.11
CA MET A 257 -1.12 -1.91 -27.86
C MET A 257 -1.35 -1.29 -29.25
N LYS A 258 -1.27 0.04 -29.39
CA LYS A 258 -1.54 0.75 -30.66
C LYS A 258 -0.33 0.93 -31.55
N GLN A 259 0.88 0.92 -30.98
CA GLN A 259 2.15 1.02 -31.70
C GLN A 259 2.20 2.19 -32.70
N PRO A 260 2.05 3.45 -32.24
CA PRO A 260 2.02 4.61 -33.12
C PRO A 260 3.35 4.83 -33.85
N ASP A 261 3.26 5.27 -35.11
CA ASP A 261 4.42 5.52 -35.97
C ASP A 261 4.73 7.02 -36.17
N THR A 262 3.84 7.90 -35.72
CA THR A 262 4.00 9.36 -35.88
C THR A 262 3.75 10.13 -34.59
N HIS A 263 4.29 11.35 -34.50
CA HIS A 263 4.02 12.27 -33.39
C HIS A 263 2.53 12.61 -33.25
N LYS A 264 1.80 12.65 -34.37
CA LYS A 264 0.36 12.90 -34.38
C LYS A 264 -0.39 11.76 -33.70
N ASP A 265 0.07 10.53 -33.90
CA ASP A 265 -0.55 9.35 -33.30
C ASP A 265 -0.17 9.21 -31.82
N LEU A 266 1.07 9.56 -31.45
CA LEU A 266 1.45 9.73 -30.04
C LEU A 266 0.54 10.72 -29.32
N ALA A 267 0.26 11.87 -29.93
CA ALA A 267 -0.60 12.90 -29.33
C ALA A 267 -2.06 12.46 -29.17
N ARG A 268 -2.51 11.44 -29.92
CA ARG A 268 -3.86 10.85 -29.81
C ARG A 268 -3.92 9.67 -28.84
N ALA A 269 -2.78 9.15 -28.40
CA ALA A 269 -2.72 8.04 -27.47
C ALA A 269 -3.25 8.45 -26.10
N ALA A 270 -4.03 7.57 -25.48
CA ALA A 270 -4.69 7.84 -24.21
C ALA A 270 -3.67 8.03 -23.09
N GLY A 271 -3.75 9.16 -22.38
CA GLY A 271 -2.89 9.46 -21.23
C GLY A 271 -1.49 9.96 -21.58
N VAL A 272 -1.17 10.14 -22.87
CA VAL A 272 0.07 10.79 -23.31
C VAL A 272 -0.14 12.31 -23.31
N ARG A 273 0.66 13.03 -22.51
CA ARG A 273 0.58 14.49 -22.41
C ARG A 273 1.35 15.15 -23.54
N GLY A 274 0.85 16.27 -24.06
CA GLY A 274 1.52 16.99 -25.16
C GLY A 274 2.95 17.46 -24.83
N ALA A 275 3.26 17.73 -23.57
CA ALA A 275 4.62 18.04 -23.13
C ALA A 275 5.59 16.85 -23.37
N VAL A 276 5.15 15.62 -23.08
CA VAL A 276 5.93 14.40 -23.30
C VAL A 276 6.15 14.18 -24.79
N VAL A 277 5.14 14.41 -25.62
CA VAL A 277 5.29 14.29 -27.09
C VAL A 277 6.34 15.26 -27.62
N ARG A 278 6.36 16.51 -27.14
CA ARG A 278 7.35 17.51 -27.55
C ARG A 278 8.77 17.20 -27.06
N ALA A 279 8.90 16.71 -25.84
CA ALA A 279 10.21 16.47 -25.21
C ALA A 279 10.83 15.12 -25.58
N HIS A 280 10.00 14.08 -25.76
CA HIS A 280 10.44 12.68 -25.86
C HIS A 280 9.83 11.91 -27.03
N GLY A 281 9.06 12.56 -27.91
CA GLY A 281 8.35 11.90 -29.02
C GLY A 281 9.25 11.06 -29.92
N ASP A 282 10.41 11.60 -30.32
CA ASP A 282 11.39 10.88 -31.14
C ASP A 282 11.90 9.60 -30.46
N ALA A 283 12.22 9.67 -29.17
CA ALA A 283 12.70 8.53 -28.40
C ALA A 283 11.63 7.44 -28.25
N LEU A 284 10.37 7.83 -28.04
CA LEU A 284 9.23 6.90 -27.98
C LEU A 284 9.04 6.17 -29.31
N LEU A 285 9.03 6.90 -30.43
CA LEU A 285 8.88 6.32 -31.76
C LEU A 285 10.08 5.45 -32.15
N ALA A 286 11.30 5.83 -31.76
CA ALA A 286 12.50 5.05 -32.00
C ALA A 286 12.44 3.70 -31.27
N LEU A 287 12.04 3.70 -29.99
CA LEU A 287 11.86 2.47 -29.21
C LEU A 287 10.81 1.55 -29.84
N ILE A 288 9.64 2.08 -30.20
CA ILE A 288 8.56 1.28 -30.82
C ILE A 288 9.06 0.62 -32.11
N ARG A 289 9.72 1.41 -32.98
CA ARG A 289 10.30 0.90 -34.23
C ARG A 289 11.36 -0.16 -34.00
N GLU A 290 12.23 0.02 -33.00
CA GLU A 290 13.24 -0.98 -32.64
C GLU A 290 12.59 -2.33 -32.25
N GLN A 291 11.55 -2.30 -31.41
CA GLN A 291 10.87 -3.54 -30.99
C GLN A 291 10.11 -4.20 -32.15
N GLN A 292 9.48 -3.41 -33.03
CA GLN A 292 8.85 -3.92 -34.26
C GLN A 292 9.87 -4.61 -35.17
N GLN A 293 11.08 -4.05 -35.32
CA GLN A 293 12.16 -4.67 -36.10
C GLN A 293 12.66 -5.98 -35.47
N LYS A 294 12.83 -6.02 -34.14
CA LYS A 294 13.16 -7.26 -33.41
C LYS A 294 12.08 -8.32 -33.61
N ALA A 295 10.81 -7.94 -33.57
CA ALA A 295 9.69 -8.84 -33.85
C ALA A 295 9.77 -9.42 -35.27
N ALA A 296 10.02 -8.58 -36.27
CA ALA A 296 10.14 -9.00 -37.66
C ALA A 296 11.32 -9.96 -37.90
N ARG A 297 12.39 -9.83 -37.12
CA ARG A 297 13.55 -10.74 -37.15
C ARG A 297 13.36 -12.02 -36.30
N GLY A 298 12.25 -12.14 -35.57
CA GLY A 298 12.01 -13.27 -34.66
C GLY A 298 12.89 -13.26 -33.41
N GLU A 299 13.39 -12.10 -33.01
CA GLU A 299 14.31 -11.93 -31.86
C GLU A 299 13.60 -11.61 -30.55
N LEU A 300 12.26 -11.61 -30.54
CA LEU A 300 11.50 -11.41 -29.31
C LEU A 300 11.48 -12.67 -28.48
N ASP A 301 11.62 -12.48 -27.17
CA ASP A 301 11.38 -13.53 -26.19
C ASP A 301 9.89 -13.90 -26.17
N LEU A 302 9.57 -15.05 -26.78
CA LEU A 302 8.23 -15.63 -26.83
C LEU A 302 7.93 -16.50 -25.60
N ASP A 303 8.95 -16.79 -24.77
CA ASP A 303 8.95 -17.75 -23.67
C ASP A 303 8.74 -17.10 -22.30
N ARG A 304 8.24 -15.86 -22.25
CA ARG A 304 7.68 -15.22 -21.04
C ARG A 304 6.34 -15.85 -20.63
N GLU A 305 6.51 -17.11 -20.21
CA GLU A 305 5.67 -18.11 -19.56
C GLU A 305 4.46 -18.72 -20.29
N PRO A 306 4.49 -20.03 -20.60
CA PRO A 306 3.39 -20.87 -20.15
C PRO A 306 3.38 -20.80 -18.62
N LYS A 307 2.27 -20.33 -18.02
CA LYS A 307 1.99 -20.66 -16.62
C LYS A 307 2.28 -22.15 -16.48
N GLY A 308 3.06 -22.54 -15.46
CA GLY A 308 3.24 -23.96 -15.10
C GLY A 308 1.89 -24.69 -15.12
N PRO A 309 1.88 -26.04 -15.23
CA PRO A 309 0.70 -26.85 -15.54
C PRO A 309 -0.55 -26.24 -14.91
N ARG A 310 -1.46 -25.75 -15.76
CA ARG A 310 -2.64 -25.01 -15.30
C ARG A 310 -3.47 -25.96 -14.46
N ASP A 311 -3.45 -25.77 -13.15
CA ASP A 311 -4.34 -26.51 -12.27
C ASP A 311 -5.80 -26.17 -12.66
N PRO A 312 -6.53 -27.11 -13.28
CA PRO A 312 -7.88 -26.88 -13.76
C PRO A 312 -8.87 -26.66 -12.59
N HIS A 313 -8.48 -27.06 -11.38
CA HIS A 313 -9.25 -26.92 -10.16
C HIS A 313 -8.99 -25.60 -9.42
N ARG A 314 -7.92 -24.85 -9.73
CA ARG A 314 -7.62 -23.58 -9.05
C ARG A 314 -8.79 -22.60 -9.11
N ARG A 315 -9.39 -22.42 -10.29
CA ARG A 315 -10.56 -21.54 -10.45
C ARG A 315 -11.78 -22.05 -9.67
N LYS A 316 -11.99 -23.38 -9.62
CA LYS A 316 -13.06 -23.98 -8.82
C LYS A 316 -12.85 -23.71 -7.34
N ARG A 317 -11.62 -23.82 -6.83
CA ARG A 317 -11.27 -23.46 -5.45
C ARG A 317 -11.51 -21.97 -5.17
N GLU A 318 -11.09 -21.08 -6.06
CA GLU A 318 -11.35 -19.63 -5.91
C GLU A 318 -12.85 -19.33 -5.81
N ASP A 319 -13.68 -19.93 -6.66
CA ASP A 319 -15.11 -19.69 -6.67
C ASP A 319 -15.80 -20.32 -5.46
N ALA A 320 -15.39 -21.53 -5.05
CA ALA A 320 -15.85 -22.18 -3.82
C ALA A 320 -15.51 -21.37 -2.56
N LEU A 321 -14.26 -20.90 -2.46
CA LEU A 321 -13.81 -20.04 -1.35
C LEU A 321 -14.57 -18.71 -1.33
N LYS A 322 -14.91 -18.12 -2.50
CA LYS A 322 -15.68 -16.86 -2.55
C LYS A 322 -17.09 -17.08 -2.01
N ALA A 323 -17.74 -18.17 -2.42
CA ALA A 323 -19.06 -18.54 -1.92
C ALA A 323 -19.03 -18.77 -0.41
N PHE A 324 -18.08 -19.58 0.08
CA PHE A 324 -17.86 -19.81 1.51
C PHE A 324 -17.66 -18.51 2.28
N ARG A 325 -16.80 -17.61 1.77
CA ARG A 325 -16.52 -16.32 2.40
C ARG A 325 -17.78 -15.46 2.55
N VAL A 326 -18.61 -15.39 1.51
CA VAL A 326 -19.86 -14.62 1.53
C VAL A 326 -20.87 -15.22 2.51
N GLU A 327 -21.01 -16.55 2.51
CA GLU A 327 -21.90 -17.28 3.42
C GLU A 327 -21.53 -17.04 4.89
N GLN A 328 -20.26 -17.29 5.25
CA GLN A 328 -19.80 -17.12 6.64
C GLN A 328 -19.83 -15.65 7.09
N ALA A 329 -19.58 -14.71 6.18
CA ALA A 329 -19.62 -13.28 6.48
C ALA A 329 -21.05 -12.82 6.78
N THR A 330 -22.02 -13.32 6.01
CA THR A 330 -23.44 -13.09 6.24
C THR A 330 -23.87 -13.68 7.58
N ALA A 331 -23.44 -14.91 7.90
CA ALA A 331 -23.76 -15.57 9.16
C ALA A 331 -23.21 -14.80 10.38
N ARG A 332 -21.99 -14.28 10.30
CA ARG A 332 -21.37 -13.45 11.35
C ARG A 332 -21.78 -11.98 11.33
N LYS A 333 -22.49 -11.53 10.29
CA LYS A 333 -22.83 -10.11 10.05
C LYS A 333 -21.60 -9.21 10.00
N VAL A 334 -20.54 -9.69 9.35
CA VAL A 334 -19.26 -8.98 9.17
C VAL A 334 -18.96 -8.79 7.68
N THR A 335 -17.99 -7.96 7.35
CA THR A 335 -17.53 -7.85 5.97
C THR A 335 -16.85 -9.14 5.49
N PRO A 336 -16.93 -9.50 4.19
CA PRO A 336 -16.32 -10.72 3.67
C PRO A 336 -14.83 -10.90 4.01
N SER A 337 -14.07 -9.81 4.04
CA SER A 337 -12.64 -9.82 4.35
C SER A 337 -12.32 -10.21 5.80
N VAL A 338 -13.25 -10.07 6.74
CA VAL A 338 -13.08 -10.59 8.11
C VAL A 338 -12.94 -12.11 8.09
N VAL A 339 -13.77 -12.78 7.28
CA VAL A 339 -13.72 -14.25 7.16
C VAL A 339 -12.44 -14.70 6.46
N LEU A 340 -12.17 -14.22 5.25
CA LEU A 340 -10.95 -14.52 4.51
C LEU A 340 -10.50 -13.31 3.68
N THR A 341 -9.27 -12.87 3.93
CA THR A 341 -8.63 -11.81 3.16
C THR A 341 -8.27 -12.31 1.76
N ASN A 342 -8.08 -11.40 0.79
CA ASN A 342 -7.70 -11.81 -0.56
C ASN A 342 -6.36 -12.58 -0.60
N PRO A 343 -5.32 -12.22 0.18
CA PRO A 343 -4.09 -13.02 0.28
C PRO A 343 -4.35 -14.44 0.79
N LEU A 344 -5.19 -14.62 1.83
CA LEU A 344 -5.55 -15.96 2.33
C LEU A 344 -6.30 -16.77 1.27
N MET A 345 -7.23 -16.13 0.55
CA MET A 345 -7.96 -16.76 -0.55
C MET A 345 -7.02 -17.25 -1.65
N ASP A 346 -6.03 -16.44 -2.05
CA ASP A 346 -5.05 -16.81 -3.07
C ASP A 346 -4.12 -17.93 -2.58
N ALA A 347 -3.68 -17.87 -1.31
CA ALA A 347 -2.84 -18.90 -0.71
C ALA A 347 -3.58 -20.26 -0.66
N LEU A 348 -4.82 -20.27 -0.17
CA LEU A 348 -5.67 -21.47 -0.11
C LEU A 348 -6.01 -22.02 -1.49
N ALA A 349 -6.28 -21.14 -2.46
CA ALA A 349 -6.57 -21.56 -3.82
C ALA A 349 -5.33 -22.11 -4.52
N SER A 350 -4.14 -21.59 -4.23
CA SER A 350 -2.89 -22.01 -4.88
C SER A 350 -2.28 -23.25 -4.24
N LYS A 351 -2.33 -23.37 -2.91
CA LYS A 351 -1.82 -24.50 -2.13
C LYS A 351 -2.85 -24.89 -1.06
N PRO A 352 -3.88 -25.69 -1.41
CA PRO A 352 -4.90 -26.09 -0.45
C PRO A 352 -4.29 -27.00 0.63
N PRO A 353 -4.54 -26.75 1.92
CA PRO A 353 -4.03 -27.59 3.01
C PRO A 353 -4.74 -28.95 3.04
N ALA A 354 -4.01 -30.01 3.40
CA ALA A 354 -4.54 -31.37 3.53
C ALA A 354 -5.24 -31.60 4.87
N SER A 355 -4.89 -30.82 5.90
CA SER A 355 -5.41 -30.95 7.26
C SER A 355 -5.59 -29.59 7.95
N VAL A 356 -6.26 -29.59 9.11
CA VAL A 356 -6.47 -28.39 9.92
C VAL A 356 -5.14 -27.91 10.52
N GLU A 357 -4.23 -28.85 10.82
CA GLU A 357 -2.88 -28.56 11.31
C GLU A 357 -2.06 -27.80 10.26
N GLU A 358 -2.10 -28.23 9.00
CA GLU A 358 -1.45 -27.51 7.90
C GLU A 358 -2.08 -26.14 7.67
N LEU A 359 -3.42 -26.07 7.72
CA LEU A 359 -4.14 -24.80 7.62
C LEU A 359 -3.73 -23.81 8.73
N ALA A 360 -3.52 -24.29 9.95
CA ALA A 360 -3.13 -23.48 11.09
C ALA A 360 -1.71 -22.88 10.96
N GLN A 361 -0.86 -23.46 10.10
CA GLN A 361 0.46 -22.89 9.79
C GLN A 361 0.40 -21.75 8.77
N LEU A 362 -0.77 -21.48 8.18
CA LEU A 362 -0.91 -20.42 7.19
C LEU A 362 -0.73 -19.04 7.84
N PRO A 363 0.25 -18.22 7.38
CA PRO A 363 0.49 -16.91 7.97
C PRO A 363 -0.75 -16.03 7.97
N TYR A 364 -0.98 -15.33 9.09
CA TYR A 364 -2.07 -14.38 9.28
C TYR A 364 -3.50 -14.97 9.18
N LEU A 365 -3.65 -16.30 9.18
CA LEU A 365 -4.97 -16.92 9.29
C LEU A 365 -5.56 -16.68 10.68
N GLY A 366 -4.79 -16.97 11.74
CA GLY A 366 -5.21 -16.78 13.13
C GLY A 366 -5.93 -17.99 13.72
N ALA A 367 -5.83 -18.13 15.05
CA ALA A 367 -6.40 -19.25 15.77
C ALA A 367 -7.93 -19.27 15.68
N LYS A 368 -8.56 -18.09 15.73
CA LYS A 368 -10.02 -17.99 15.64
C LYS A 368 -10.57 -18.42 14.28
N ARG A 369 -9.93 -18.05 13.17
CA ARG A 369 -10.37 -18.52 11.84
C ARG A 369 -10.18 -20.04 11.70
N VAL A 370 -9.10 -20.60 12.26
CA VAL A 370 -8.89 -22.05 12.32
C VAL A 370 -10.02 -22.72 13.11
N GLN A 371 -10.36 -22.19 14.29
CA GLN A 371 -11.44 -22.73 15.12
C GLN A 371 -12.81 -22.65 14.43
N LEU A 372 -13.13 -21.50 13.82
CA LEU A 372 -14.44 -21.27 13.21
C LEU A 372 -14.63 -22.00 11.88
N TYR A 373 -13.57 -22.10 11.07
CA TYR A 373 -13.66 -22.46 9.66
C TYR A 373 -12.77 -23.63 9.25
N GLY A 374 -11.89 -24.11 10.13
CA GLY A 374 -10.81 -25.01 9.74
C GLY A 374 -11.27 -26.29 9.07
N GLU A 375 -12.14 -27.04 9.73
CA GLU A 375 -12.69 -28.29 9.20
C GLU A 375 -13.43 -28.08 7.88
N LYS A 376 -14.30 -27.06 7.83
CA LYS A 376 -15.10 -26.73 6.64
C LYS A 376 -14.23 -26.32 5.46
N LEU A 377 -13.16 -25.54 5.68
CA LEU A 377 -12.24 -25.13 4.63
C LEU A 377 -11.46 -26.31 4.07
N VAL A 378 -10.97 -27.19 4.93
CA VAL A 378 -10.26 -28.41 4.51
C VAL A 378 -11.19 -29.32 3.70
N GLU A 379 -12.41 -29.55 4.16
CA GLU A 379 -13.42 -30.34 3.44
C GLU A 379 -13.78 -29.72 2.08
N LEU A 380 -14.03 -28.40 2.05
CA LEU A 380 -14.34 -27.65 0.83
C LEU A 380 -13.24 -27.80 -0.23
N LEU A 381 -11.97 -27.71 0.20
CA LEU A 381 -10.82 -27.75 -0.71
C LEU A 381 -10.47 -29.18 -1.16
N LYS A 382 -10.78 -30.20 -0.35
CA LYS A 382 -10.63 -31.63 -0.72
C LYS A 382 -11.44 -32.02 -1.97
N ALA A 383 -12.58 -31.37 -2.21
CA ALA A 383 -13.37 -31.58 -3.42
C ALA A 383 -12.65 -31.18 -4.72
N PHE A 384 -11.56 -30.40 -4.61
CA PHE A 384 -10.83 -29.80 -5.74
C PHE A 384 -9.32 -29.98 -5.58
N PRO A 385 -8.80 -31.22 -5.59
CA PRO A 385 -7.37 -31.50 -5.38
C PRO A 385 -6.52 -30.81 -6.46
N VAL A 386 -5.27 -30.52 -6.12
CA VAL A 386 -4.28 -30.01 -7.09
C VAL A 386 -3.99 -31.12 -8.10
N LEU A 387 -4.25 -30.85 -9.38
CA LEU A 387 -3.96 -31.79 -10.46
C LEU A 387 -2.78 -31.27 -11.29
N GLY A 388 -1.80 -32.16 -11.55
CA GLY A 388 -0.63 -31.85 -12.37
C GLY A 388 0.58 -31.29 -11.62
N SER A 389 0.80 -31.72 -10.37
CA SER A 389 2.06 -31.52 -9.64
C SER A 389 3.23 -32.22 -10.29
#